data_AF-A0A4U1MT86-F1
#
_entry.id   AF-A0A4U1MT86-F1
#
_cell.length_a   1.000
_cell.length_b   1.000
_cell.length_c   1.000
_cell.angle_alpha   90.00
_cell.angle_beta   90.00
_cell.angle_gamma   90.00
#
_symmetry.space_group_name_H-M   'P 1'
#
loop_
_entity.id
_entity.type
_entity.pdbx_description
1 polymer ?
#
loop_
_entity_poly.entity_id
_entity_poly.type
_entity_poly.pdbx_seq_one_letter_code
_entity_poly.pdbx_strand_id
1 'polypeptide(L)'
;MSYVIAAPEALVAAATDLATLGSTIGAANAAAAGSTTALLTAGADEVSAAIAAYSECTARPIRHSVRGRRRSMSGSCRPWPQVGAPMRPPRPPASRRCRARSIC
;
A
#
# COMPACT_ATOMS: atom_id res chain seq x y z
N MET A 1 -47.32 6.47 -7.35
CA MET A 1 -46.67 5.27 -7.95
C MET A 1 -45.51 5.74 -8.79
N SER A 2 -44.27 5.29 -8.54
CA SER A 2 -43.13 5.61 -9.41
C SER A 2 -43.00 4.55 -10.51
N TYR A 3 -43.00 4.98 -11.77
CA TYR A 3 -42.66 4.13 -12.92
C TYR A 3 -41.23 4.45 -13.37
N VAL A 4 -40.45 3.41 -13.66
CA VAL A 4 -39.12 3.52 -14.26
C VAL A 4 -39.25 3.04 -15.70
N ILE A 5 -38.86 3.88 -16.66
CA ILE A 5 -38.75 3.51 -18.08
C ILE A 5 -37.27 3.31 -18.37
N ALA A 6 -36.88 2.08 -18.69
CA ALA A 6 -35.52 1.73 -19.06
C ALA A 6 -35.41 1.60 -20.58
N ALA A 7 -34.35 2.16 -21.17
CA ALA A 7 -33.96 1.93 -22.56
C ALA A 7 -32.80 0.90 -22.56
N PRO A 8 -33.06 -0.38 -22.89
CA PRO A 8 -32.07 -1.46 -22.78
C PRO A 8 -30.79 -1.18 -23.57
N GLU A 9 -30.92 -0.59 -24.76
CA GLU A 9 -29.82 -0.30 -25.67
C GLU A 9 -28.90 0.77 -25.07
N ALA A 10 -29.48 1.79 -24.43
CA ALA A 10 -28.72 2.83 -23.73
C ALA A 10 -27.99 2.25 -22.50
N LEU A 11 -28.58 1.27 -21.81
CA LEU A 11 -27.93 0.58 -20.70
C LEU A 11 -26.75 -0.28 -21.17
N VAL A 12 -26.89 -0.98 -22.30
CA VAL A 12 -25.81 -1.77 -22.90
C VAL A 12 -24.66 -0.88 -23.37
N ALA A 13 -24.96 0.26 -23.99
CA ALA A 13 -23.96 1.26 -24.37
C ALA A 13 -23.20 1.77 -23.13
N ALA A 14 -23.93 2.21 -22.10
CA ALA A 14 -23.32 2.70 -20.86
C ALA A 14 -22.47 1.63 -20.13
N ALA A 15 -22.89 0.36 -20.15
CA ALA A 15 -22.11 -0.73 -19.60
C ALA A 15 -20.79 -0.95 -20.37
N THR A 16 -20.83 -0.83 -21.69
CA THR A 16 -19.66 -0.92 -22.57
C THR A 16 -18.70 0.24 -22.34
N ASP A 17 -19.22 1.45 -22.20
CA ASP A 17 -18.43 2.64 -21.87
C ASP A 17 -17.75 2.49 -20.50
N LEU A 18 -18.48 2.02 -19.49
CA LEU A 18 -17.93 1.78 -18.16
C LEU A 18 -16.86 0.68 -18.15
N ALA A 19 -17.04 -0.39 -18.95
CA ALA A 19 -16.03 -1.43 -19.11
C ALA A 19 -14.75 -0.88 -19.75
N THR A 20 -14.91 -0.01 -20.77
CA THR A 20 -13.80 0.67 -21.43
C THR A 20 -13.06 1.59 -20.47
N LEU A 21 -13.78 2.43 -19.72
CA LEU A 21 -13.20 3.29 -18.69
C LEU A 21 -12.51 2.50 -17.57
N GLY A 22 -13.09 1.38 -17.14
CA GLY A 22 -12.47 0.49 -16.15
C GLY A 22 -11.15 -0.09 -16.65
N SER A 23 -11.08 -0.47 -17.92
CA SER A 23 -9.86 -0.98 -18.56
C SER A 23 -8.76 0.08 -18.65
N THR A 24 -9.08 1.29 -19.10
CA THR A 24 -8.11 2.39 -19.23
C THR A 24 -7.55 2.81 -17.88
N ILE A 25 -8.42 2.96 -16.87
CA ILE A 25 -8.02 3.25 -15.48
C ILE A 25 -7.16 2.11 -14.93
N GLY A 26 -7.52 0.85 -15.20
CA GLY A 26 -6.73 -0.32 -14.79
C GLY A 26 -5.30 -0.29 -15.35
N ALA A 27 -5.16 0.00 -16.65
CA ALA A 27 -3.86 0.09 -17.32
C ALA A 27 -3.02 1.27 -16.78
N ALA A 28 -3.62 2.44 -16.60
CA ALA A 28 -2.94 3.61 -16.01
C ALA A 28 -2.45 3.33 -14.58
N ASN A 29 -3.26 2.65 -13.77
CA ASN A 29 -2.87 2.27 -12.41
C ASN A 29 -1.74 1.22 -12.39
N ALA A 30 -1.72 0.28 -13.34
CA ALA A 30 -0.62 -0.67 -13.47
C ALA A 30 0.70 0.04 -13.82
N ALA A 31 0.66 1.03 -14.71
CA ALA A 31 1.82 1.85 -15.05
C ALA A 31 2.30 2.72 -13.87
N ALA A 32 1.39 3.29 -13.09
CA ALA A 32 1.70 4.12 -11.92
C ALA A 32 2.09 3.31 -10.65
N ALA A 33 1.87 1.99 -10.64
CA ALA A 33 2.12 1.17 -9.46
C ALA A 33 3.59 1.17 -9.06
N GLY A 34 4.51 1.08 -10.03
CA GLY A 34 5.95 1.06 -9.76
C GLY A 34 6.46 2.38 -9.19
N SER A 35 6.06 3.51 -9.78
CA SER A 35 6.52 4.85 -9.38
C SER A 35 5.98 5.29 -8.01
N THR A 36 4.86 4.73 -7.56
CA THR A 36 4.23 5.10 -6.28
C THR A 36 4.65 4.23 -5.09
N THR A 37 5.27 3.06 -5.31
CA THR A 37 5.82 2.20 -4.23
C THR A 37 7.33 2.20 -4.10
N ALA A 38 8.04 2.41 -5.20
CA ALA A 38 9.50 2.28 -5.21
C ALA A 38 10.19 3.60 -4.82
N LEU A 39 9.64 4.35 -3.87
CA LEU A 39 10.26 5.58 -3.38
C LEU A 39 11.45 5.21 -2.47
N LEU A 40 12.67 5.38 -2.98
CA LEU A 40 13.88 5.34 -2.16
C LEU A 40 13.93 6.55 -1.22
N THR A 41 14.51 6.34 -0.04
CA THR A 41 14.80 7.42 0.91
C THR A 41 15.82 8.39 0.30
N ALA A 42 15.49 9.68 0.23
CA ALA A 42 16.36 10.70 -0.34
C ALA A 42 17.69 10.91 0.43
N GLY A 43 17.71 10.50 1.71
CA GLY A 43 18.89 10.50 2.58
C GLY A 43 18.76 9.46 3.69
N ALA A 44 19.86 9.25 4.44
CA ALA A 44 19.88 8.37 5.62
C ALA A 44 19.25 9.01 6.87
N ASP A 45 18.68 10.20 6.72
CA ASP A 45 18.03 10.91 7.79
C ASP A 45 16.63 10.33 8.10
N GLU A 46 16.23 10.50 9.34
CA GLU A 46 14.98 9.98 9.89
C GLU A 46 13.72 10.64 9.27
N VAL A 47 13.85 11.85 8.73
CA VAL A 47 12.75 12.56 8.03
C VAL A 47 12.50 11.95 6.66
N SER A 48 13.54 11.68 5.88
CA SER A 48 13.52 11.00 4.58
C SER A 48 12.94 9.59 4.70
N ALA A 49 13.30 8.86 5.76
CA ALA A 49 12.71 7.56 6.07
C ALA A 49 11.21 7.66 6.39
N ALA A 50 10.81 8.66 7.19
CA ALA A 50 9.40 8.89 7.52
C ALA A 50 8.56 9.29 6.30
N ILE A 51 9.10 10.13 5.40
CA ILE A 51 8.43 10.56 4.17
C ILE A 51 8.26 9.38 3.19
N ALA A 52 9.28 8.52 3.04
CA ALA A 52 9.17 7.32 2.22
C ALA A 52 8.09 6.36 2.77
N ALA A 53 8.06 6.15 4.09
CA ALA A 53 7.06 5.32 4.75
C ALA A 53 5.63 5.89 4.64
N TYR A 54 5.47 7.22 4.76
CA TYR A 54 4.20 7.91 4.57
C TYR A 54 3.69 7.75 3.12
N SER A 55 4.58 7.92 2.15
CA SER A 55 4.27 7.81 0.73
C SER A 55 3.82 6.38 0.37
N GLU A 56 4.55 5.35 0.83
CA GLU A 56 4.13 3.95 0.63
C GLU A 56 2.78 3.66 1.29
N CYS A 57 2.56 4.17 2.50
CA CYS A 57 1.28 4.01 3.15
C CYS A 57 0.14 4.61 2.32
N THR A 58 0.29 5.84 1.85
CA THR A 58 -0.78 6.55 1.12
C THR A 58 -1.02 5.95 -0.27
N ALA A 59 0.01 5.37 -0.91
CA ALA A 59 -0.13 4.64 -2.17
C ALA A 59 -0.95 3.34 -2.06
N ARG A 60 -0.84 2.59 -0.96
CA ARG A 60 -1.51 1.29 -0.75
C ARG A 60 -3.05 1.33 -0.80
N PRO A 61 -3.77 2.24 -0.10
CA PRO A 61 -5.22 2.33 -0.17
C PRO A 61 -5.73 2.81 -1.53
N ILE A 62 -4.98 3.70 -2.21
CA ILE A 62 -5.33 4.20 -3.55
C ILE A 62 -5.36 3.04 -4.56
N ARG A 63 -4.43 2.08 -4.48
CA ARG A 63 -4.49 0.86 -5.31
C ARG A 63 -5.65 -0.07 -4.97
N HIS A 64 -6.09 -0.08 -3.72
CA HIS A 64 -7.07 -1.04 -3.24
C HIS A 64 -8.53 -0.63 -3.56
N SER A 65 -8.82 0.68 -3.70
CA SER A 65 -10.14 1.20 -4.06
C SER A 65 -10.54 0.93 -5.52
N VAL A 66 -9.57 0.84 -6.44
CA VAL A 66 -9.81 0.59 -7.87
C VAL A 66 -10.32 -0.83 -8.14
N ARG A 67 -10.07 -1.80 -7.23
CA ARG A 67 -10.49 -3.20 -7.43
C ARG A 67 -11.95 -3.49 -7.04
N GLY A 68 -12.80 -2.48 -6.84
CA GLY A 68 -14.24 -2.63 -6.58
C GLY A 68 -14.61 -3.41 -5.30
N ARG A 69 -13.62 -3.76 -4.47
CA ARG A 69 -13.86 -4.52 -3.23
C ARG A 69 -14.07 -3.56 -2.08
N ARG A 70 -15.33 -3.44 -1.64
CA ARG A 70 -15.72 -2.91 -0.32
C ARG A 70 -15.11 -3.82 0.78
N ARG A 71 -13.80 -3.77 0.98
CA ARG A 71 -13.20 -4.17 2.26
C ARG A 71 -13.24 -2.93 3.13
N SER A 72 -13.96 -3.03 4.25
CA SER A 72 -13.89 -2.06 5.35
C SER A 72 -12.41 -1.81 5.66
N MET A 73 -11.89 -0.64 5.26
CA MET A 73 -10.49 -0.28 5.45
C MET A 73 -10.32 0.26 6.87
N SER A 74 -10.64 -0.56 7.88
CA SER A 74 -10.25 -0.32 9.28
C SER A 74 -8.81 -0.78 9.49
N GLY A 75 -7.90 -0.28 8.66
CA GLY A 75 -6.48 -0.55 8.78
C GLY A 75 -5.76 0.77 8.65
N SER A 76 -5.90 1.62 9.66
CA SER A 76 -5.11 2.84 9.78
C SER A 76 -3.65 2.47 9.58
N CYS A 77 -3.07 2.86 8.45
CA CYS A 77 -1.67 3.17 8.51
C CYS A 77 -1.58 4.31 9.53
N ARG A 78 -1.08 4.03 10.73
CA ARG A 78 -0.61 5.11 11.58
C ARG A 78 0.68 5.58 10.94
N PRO A 79 0.76 6.81 10.39
CA PRO A 79 2.01 7.28 9.84
C PRO A 79 2.95 7.79 10.94
N TRP A 80 2.42 8.10 12.13
CA TRP A 80 3.13 8.57 13.33
C TRP A 80 2.44 7.94 14.56
N PRO A 81 3.19 7.25 15.45
CA PRO A 81 4.15 7.90 16.35
C PRO A 81 5.55 7.30 16.23
N GLN A 82 6.59 8.07 16.58
CA GLN A 82 7.95 7.67 17.03
C GLN A 82 9.05 8.62 16.49
N VAL A 83 8.81 9.93 16.51
CA VAL A 83 9.96 10.83 16.73
C VAL A 83 10.42 10.55 18.16
N GLY A 84 11.54 9.84 18.31
CA GLY A 84 12.13 9.49 19.60
C GLY A 84 12.35 8.01 19.89
N ALA A 85 12.10 7.07 18.96
CA ALA A 85 12.58 5.69 19.16
C ALA A 85 14.11 5.69 19.04
N PRO A 86 14.87 5.33 20.11
CA PRO A 86 16.32 5.30 20.00
C PRO A 86 16.73 4.27 18.95
N MET A 87 17.68 4.66 18.11
CA MET A 87 18.35 3.80 17.14
C MET A 87 18.72 2.50 17.86
N ARG A 88 18.11 1.37 17.45
CA ARG A 88 18.43 0.09 18.07
C ARG A 88 19.90 -0.21 17.78
N PRO A 89 20.75 -0.41 18.81
CA PRO A 89 22.14 -0.73 18.58
C PRO A 89 22.25 -2.01 17.75
N PRO A 90 23.29 -2.15 16.91
CA PRO A 90 23.52 -3.37 16.15
C PRO A 90 23.52 -4.55 17.12
N ARG A 91 22.81 -5.63 16.74
CA ARG A 91 22.78 -6.84 17.55
C ARG A 91 24.23 -7.29 17.78
N PRO A 92 24.69 -7.46 19.03
CA PRO A 92 26.02 -8.02 19.26
C PRO A 92 26.10 -9.39 18.59
N PRO A 93 27.28 -9.79 18.07
CA PRO A 93 27.45 -11.13 17.54
C PRO A 93 27.02 -12.12 18.61
N ALA A 94 26.17 -13.09 18.23
CA ALA A 94 25.65 -14.08 19.15
C ALA A 94 26.82 -14.67 19.94
N SER A 95 26.80 -14.51 21.27
CA SER A 95 27.76 -15.21 22.11
C SER A 95 27.57 -16.69 21.79
N ARG A 96 28.64 -17.32 21.28
CA ARG A 96 28.72 -18.77 21.20
C ARG A 96 28.47 -19.23 22.62
N ARG A 97 27.25 -19.67 22.92
CA ARG A 97 27.00 -20.47 24.12
C ARG A 97 27.84 -21.71 23.91
N CYS A 98 29.07 -21.70 24.42
CA CYS A 98 29.75 -22.92 24.80
C CYS A 98 28.80 -23.58 25.78
N ARG A 99 27.97 -24.50 25.27
CA ARG A 99 27.24 -25.44 26.10
C ARG A 99 28.31 -26.17 26.89
N ALA A 100 28.35 -25.90 28.19
CA ALA A 100 29.01 -26.76 29.14
C ALA A 100 28.38 -28.16 29.02
N ARG A 101 28.99 -29.03 28.21
CA ARG A 101 28.85 -30.49 28.23
C ARG A 101 29.80 -31.15 27.23
N SER A 102 31.09 -31.21 27.60
CA SER A 102 31.91 -32.43 27.55
C SER A 102 33.40 -32.09 27.67
N ILE A 103 33.98 -32.43 28.83
CA ILE A 103 35.33 -33.00 29.04
C ILE A 103 36.53 -32.35 28.30
N CYS A 104 37.49 -31.91 29.11
CA CYS A 104 38.80 -31.28 28.83
C CYS A 104 38.79 -29.77 28.62
#